data_AF-A0A832V3K2-F1
#
_entry.id   AF-A0A832V3K2-F1
#
_cell.length_a   1.000
_cell.length_b   1.000
_cell.length_c   1.000
_cell.angle_alpha   90.00
_cell.angle_beta   90.00
_cell.angle_gamma   90.00
#
_symmetry.space_group_name_H-M   'P 1'
#
loop_
_entity.id
_entity.type
_entity.pdbx_description
1 polymer ?
#
loop_
_entity_poly.entity_id
_entity_poly.type
_entity_poly.pdbx_seq_one_letter_code
_entity_poly.pdbx_strand_id
1 'polypeptide(L)'
;MKLKKFMCHQRHERSFKFSKYLVVCSRCTGVYLGAFVSTVLLFLWFGPFTAVSGLLLPLAFMAPLALDGLAQLVLGTESDNTRRFFTGYLAGASLAILFFSALSRVLNPYTALSITFSTSRIIVASIPLFFIIKKFENKSAPWLEFTLNFIVIKSLLGLGLASAYLLISLL
;
A
#
# COMPACT_ATOMS: atom_id res chain seq x y z
N MET A 1 15.72 2.24 23.17
CA MET A 1 14.82 2.82 22.14
C MET A 1 13.51 2.03 22.13
N LYS A 2 12.36 2.62 22.50
CA LYS A 2 11.08 1.89 22.52
C LYS A 2 10.68 1.51 21.08
N LEU A 3 10.59 0.22 20.76
CA LEU A 3 10.25 -0.31 19.42
C LEU A 3 8.91 0.21 18.86
N LYS A 4 8.00 0.72 19.70
CA LYS A 4 6.78 1.46 19.29
C LYS A 4 7.09 2.68 18.39
N LYS A 5 8.36 3.10 18.31
CA LYS A 5 8.84 4.26 17.55
C LYS A 5 9.22 3.94 16.09
N PHE A 6 8.86 2.79 15.53
CA PHE A 6 9.15 2.45 14.11
C PHE A 6 7.92 2.32 13.22
N MET A 7 6.74 2.07 13.81
CA MET A 7 5.46 2.04 13.11
C MET A 7 4.69 3.34 13.39
N CYS A 8 3.79 3.73 12.48
CA CYS A 8 3.04 5.00 12.47
C CYS A 8 2.96 5.74 13.81
N HIS A 9 3.68 6.86 13.93
CA HIS A 9 3.71 7.69 15.14
C HIS A 9 2.44 8.51 15.39
N GLN A 10 1.46 8.46 14.49
CA GLN A 10 0.22 9.27 14.54
C GLN A 10 0.47 10.77 14.80
N ARG A 11 1.59 11.29 14.31
CA ARG A 11 1.93 12.72 14.37
C ARG A 11 0.97 13.50 13.45
N HIS A 12 0.22 14.44 14.02
CA HIS A 12 -0.79 15.24 13.32
C HIS A 12 -0.22 15.93 12.07
N GLU A 13 0.97 16.49 12.17
CA GLU A 13 1.72 17.14 11.07
C GLU A 13 2.07 16.19 9.92
N ARG A 14 2.04 14.87 10.15
CA ARG A 14 2.30 13.84 9.14
C ARG A 14 1.03 13.14 8.64
N SER A 15 -0.14 13.56 9.10
CA SER A 15 -1.43 12.97 8.74
C SER A 15 -2.24 13.90 7.83
N PHE A 16 -3.05 13.33 6.95
CA PHE A 16 -4.07 14.12 6.26
C PHE A 16 -5.11 14.60 7.27
N LYS A 17 -5.55 15.85 7.10
CA LYS A 17 -6.56 16.51 7.95
C LYS A 17 -7.82 16.74 7.13
N PHE A 18 -8.96 16.26 7.61
CA PHE A 18 -10.29 16.53 7.08
C PHE A 18 -11.10 17.28 8.14
N SER A 19 -12.17 16.68 8.66
CA SER A 19 -12.85 17.13 9.88
C SER A 19 -11.99 16.84 11.10
N LYS A 20 -11.35 15.65 11.13
CA LYS A 20 -10.30 15.27 12.07
C LYS A 20 -9.06 14.78 11.30
N TYR A 21 -7.98 14.53 12.03
CA TYR A 21 -6.82 13.86 11.46
C TYR A 21 -7.15 12.38 11.23
N LEU A 22 -6.66 11.82 10.13
CA LEU A 22 -6.75 10.37 9.92
C LEU A 22 -6.05 9.61 11.06
N VAL A 23 -6.55 8.41 11.33
CA VAL A 23 -6.02 7.52 12.39
C VAL A 23 -4.57 7.10 12.11
N VAL A 24 -4.10 7.26 10.88
CA VAL A 24 -2.72 6.94 10.48
C VAL A 24 -2.10 8.08 9.68
N CYS A 25 -0.76 8.12 9.62
CA CYS A 25 -0.04 9.12 8.84
C CYS A 25 -0.28 8.96 7.33
N SER A 26 0.05 9.98 6.55
CA SER A 26 -0.13 9.98 5.08
C SER A 26 0.62 8.83 4.40
N ARG A 27 1.77 8.42 4.94
CA ARG A 27 2.52 7.25 4.46
C ARG A 27 1.74 5.95 4.64
N CYS A 28 1.26 5.69 5.85
CA CYS A 28 0.47 4.49 6.13
C CYS A 28 -0.84 4.52 5.36
N THR A 29 -1.49 5.69 5.25
CA THR A 29 -2.66 5.89 4.38
C THR A 29 -2.34 5.46 2.94
N GLY A 30 -1.19 5.88 2.42
CA GLY A 30 -0.66 5.42 1.13
C GLY A 30 -0.53 3.90 1.07
N VAL A 31 0.19 3.27 2.02
CA VAL A 31 0.39 1.80 2.06
C VAL A 31 -0.95 1.05 2.05
N TYR A 32 -1.89 1.43 2.91
CA TYR A 32 -3.18 0.74 2.98
C TYR A 32 -4.03 0.92 1.72
N LEU A 33 -4.06 2.13 1.15
CA LEU A 33 -4.77 2.39 -0.10
C LEU A 33 -4.11 1.70 -1.28
N GLY A 34 -2.78 1.73 -1.38
CA GLY A 34 -2.02 1.08 -2.44
C GLY A 34 -2.22 -0.43 -2.43
N ALA A 35 -2.18 -1.04 -1.24
CA ALA A 35 -2.48 -2.46 -1.07
C ALA A 35 -3.94 -2.78 -1.46
N PHE A 36 -4.90 -1.98 -0.99
CA PHE A 36 -6.32 -2.17 -1.28
C PHE A 36 -6.63 -2.05 -2.79
N VAL A 37 -6.25 -0.94 -3.42
CA VAL A 37 -6.49 -0.70 -4.84
C VAL A 37 -5.80 -1.76 -5.69
N SER A 38 -4.54 -2.09 -5.40
CA SER A 38 -3.82 -3.12 -6.17
C SER A 38 -4.43 -4.50 -5.98
N THR A 39 -4.91 -4.84 -4.79
CA THR A 39 -5.64 -6.09 -4.53
C THR A 39 -6.92 -6.17 -5.35
N VAL A 40 -7.73 -5.11 -5.36
CA VAL A 40 -8.95 -5.05 -6.17
C VAL A 40 -8.62 -5.20 -7.66
N LEU A 41 -7.61 -4.49 -8.17
CA LEU A 41 -7.20 -4.60 -9.57
C LEU A 41 -6.66 -5.98 -9.93
N LEU A 42 -5.85 -6.60 -9.07
CA LEU A 42 -5.29 -7.94 -9.28
C LEU A 42 -6.37 -9.03 -9.18
N PHE A 43 -7.37 -8.85 -8.31
CA PHE A 43 -8.50 -9.76 -8.20
C PHE A 43 -9.37 -9.73 -9.47
N LEU A 44 -9.60 -8.54 -10.05
CA LEU A 44 -10.35 -8.39 -11.30
C LEU A 44 -9.58 -8.89 -12.54
N TRP A 45 -8.24 -8.89 -12.47
CA TRP A 45 -7.34 -9.35 -13.54
C TRP A 45 -6.49 -10.53 -13.07
N PHE A 46 -7.15 -11.58 -12.58
CA PHE A 46 -6.48 -12.75 -12.05
C PHE A 46 -5.70 -13.50 -13.15
N GLY A 47 -4.43 -13.79 -12.90
CA GLY A 47 -3.67 -14.80 -13.63
C GLY A 47 -2.17 -14.74 -13.36
N PRO A 48 -1.35 -15.47 -14.15
CA PRO A 48 -0.04 -15.91 -13.68
C PRO A 48 1.01 -14.80 -13.69
N PHE A 49 1.87 -14.85 -12.68
CA PHE A 49 2.98 -13.93 -12.46
C PHE A 49 4.29 -14.48 -13.06
N THR A 50 5.05 -13.62 -13.74
CA THR A 50 6.41 -13.93 -14.19
C THR A 50 7.42 -13.59 -13.08
N ALA A 51 8.70 -13.97 -13.24
CA ALA A 51 9.75 -13.51 -12.33
C ALA A 51 9.85 -11.97 -12.28
N VAL A 52 9.60 -11.30 -13.41
CA VAL A 52 9.60 -9.84 -13.49
C VAL A 52 8.42 -9.26 -12.73
N SER A 53 7.18 -9.69 -13.04
CA SER A 53 5.99 -9.11 -12.41
C SER A 53 5.80 -9.55 -10.96
N GLY A 54 6.27 -10.75 -10.59
CA GLY A 54 6.11 -11.32 -9.27
C GLY A 54 7.25 -11.07 -8.28
N LEU A 55 8.40 -10.51 -8.71
CA LEU A 55 9.53 -10.21 -7.83
C LEU A 55 10.20 -8.87 -8.14
N LEU A 56 10.71 -8.67 -9.37
CA LEU A 56 11.47 -7.45 -9.71
C LEU A 56 10.61 -6.18 -9.62
N LEU A 57 9.39 -6.25 -10.11
CA LEU A 57 8.45 -5.14 -10.07
C LEU A 57 8.08 -4.73 -8.63
N PRO A 58 7.68 -5.66 -7.72
CA PRO A 58 7.51 -5.33 -6.32
C PRO A 58 8.73 -4.69 -5.67
N LEU A 59 9.95 -5.18 -5.96
CA LEU A 59 11.18 -4.58 -5.43
C LEU A 59 11.34 -3.14 -5.92
N ALA A 60 11.09 -2.89 -7.21
CA ALA A 60 11.11 -1.54 -7.77
C ALA A 60 10.06 -0.61 -7.13
N PHE A 61 8.86 -1.12 -6.83
CA PHE A 61 7.80 -0.34 -6.17
C PHE A 61 8.04 -0.13 -4.67
N MET A 62 8.76 -1.02 -4.01
CA MET A 62 9.16 -0.87 -2.61
C MET A 62 10.31 0.14 -2.44
N ALA A 63 11.20 0.23 -3.44
CA ALA A 63 12.40 1.04 -3.38
C ALA A 63 12.15 2.53 -3.03
N PRO A 64 11.16 3.25 -3.59
CA PRO A 64 10.89 4.64 -3.22
C PRO A 64 10.60 4.84 -1.73
N LEU A 65 9.88 3.92 -1.07
CA LEU A 65 9.62 3.99 0.36
C LEU A 65 10.90 3.75 1.17
N ALA A 66 11.67 2.73 0.79
CA ALA A 66 12.92 2.40 1.46
C ALA A 66 13.92 3.56 1.35
N LEU A 67 14.09 4.12 0.14
CA LEU A 67 14.96 5.26 -0.13
C LEU A 67 14.48 6.52 0.60
N ASP A 68 13.18 6.81 0.61
CA ASP A 68 12.63 7.95 1.36
C ASP A 68 12.82 7.80 2.88
N GLY A 69 12.68 6.59 3.41
CA GLY A 69 12.97 6.26 4.81
C GLY A 69 14.45 6.39 5.15
N LEU A 70 15.34 5.84 4.31
CA LEU A 70 16.79 5.94 4.46
C LEU A 70 17.27 7.39 4.36
N ALA A 71 16.76 8.17 3.40
CA ALA A 71 17.09 9.58 3.25
C ALA A 71 16.70 10.38 4.50
N GLN A 72 15.52 10.12 5.09
CA GLN A 72 15.13 10.74 6.37
C GLN A 72 16.07 10.37 7.52
N LEU A 73 16.54 9.13 7.58
CA LEU A 73 17.48 8.67 8.60
C LEU A 73 18.87 9.29 8.45
N VAL A 74 19.38 9.38 7.21
CA VAL A 74 20.72 9.89 6.91
C VAL A 74 20.78 11.42 6.95
N LEU A 75 19.79 12.09 6.34
CA LEU A 75 19.79 13.55 6.18
C LEU A 75 19.11 14.27 7.34
N GLY A 76 18.36 13.56 8.19
CA GLY A 76 17.58 14.17 9.27
C GLY A 76 16.45 15.11 8.80
N THR A 77 16.17 15.15 7.49
CA THR A 77 15.12 15.99 6.90
C THR A 77 13.81 15.25 6.82
N GLU A 78 12.69 15.93 7.03
CA GLU A 78 11.36 15.34 6.98
C GLU A 78 10.79 15.38 5.55
N SER A 79 10.15 14.28 5.12
CA SER A 79 9.37 14.28 3.87
C SER A 79 8.11 15.14 3.99
N ASP A 80 7.61 15.69 2.90
CA ASP A 80 6.25 16.25 2.88
C ASP A 80 5.18 15.13 2.81
N ASN A 81 3.92 15.49 3.07
CA ASN A 81 2.82 14.52 3.10
C ASN A 81 2.50 13.91 1.74
N THR A 82 2.80 14.62 0.65
CA THR A 82 2.59 14.15 -0.73
C THR A 82 3.58 13.04 -1.06
N ARG A 83 4.88 13.27 -0.83
CA ARG A 83 5.94 12.28 -1.03
C ARG A 83 5.72 11.05 -0.16
N ARG A 84 5.37 11.25 1.12
CA ARG A 84 5.01 10.16 2.05
C ARG A 84 3.87 9.30 1.52
N PHE A 85 2.83 9.91 0.98
CA PHE A 85 1.68 9.19 0.42
C PHE A 85 2.08 8.36 -0.80
N PHE A 86 2.78 8.94 -1.78
CA PHE A 86 3.14 8.23 -3.01
C PHE A 86 4.12 7.09 -2.75
N THR A 87 5.16 7.31 -1.95
CA THR A 87 6.10 6.24 -1.59
C THR A 87 5.40 5.13 -0.81
N GLY A 88 4.48 5.49 0.10
CA GLY A 88 3.61 4.53 0.79
C GLY A 88 2.71 3.74 -0.16
N TYR A 89 2.04 4.41 -1.09
CA TYR A 89 1.13 3.78 -2.05
C TYR A 89 1.83 2.74 -2.93
N LEU A 90 3.01 3.07 -3.47
CA LEU A 90 3.80 2.13 -4.25
C LEU A 90 4.25 0.92 -3.40
N ALA A 91 4.66 1.13 -2.15
CA ALA A 91 5.00 0.04 -1.25
C ALA A 91 3.79 -0.86 -0.91
N GLY A 92 2.61 -0.27 -0.72
CA GLY A 92 1.37 -1.02 -0.55
C GLY A 92 1.03 -1.88 -1.77
N ALA A 93 1.18 -1.31 -2.97
CA ALA A 93 1.01 -2.03 -4.22
C ALA A 93 2.00 -3.18 -4.37
N SER A 94 3.28 -2.95 -4.04
CA SER A 94 4.33 -3.97 -3.99
C SER A 94 3.91 -5.16 -3.12
N LEU A 95 3.37 -4.88 -1.93
CA LEU A 95 2.94 -5.91 -1.00
C LEU A 95 1.78 -6.76 -1.56
N ALA A 96 0.81 -6.14 -2.23
CA ALA A 96 -0.28 -6.85 -2.89
C ALA A 96 0.23 -7.74 -4.05
N ILE A 97 1.13 -7.23 -4.88
CA ILE A 97 1.71 -7.99 -5.99
C ILE A 97 2.50 -9.20 -5.48
N LEU A 98 3.33 -9.03 -4.44
CA LEU A 98 4.05 -10.15 -3.81
C LEU A 98 3.10 -11.20 -3.26
N PHE A 99 2.04 -10.77 -2.57
CA PHE A 99 1.04 -11.67 -2.01
C PHE A 99 0.35 -12.50 -3.10
N PHE A 100 -0.18 -11.87 -4.14
CA PHE A 100 -0.85 -12.59 -5.23
C PHE A 100 0.13 -13.45 -6.06
N SER A 101 1.37 -13.00 -6.26
CA SER A 101 2.43 -13.78 -6.89
C SER A 101 2.72 -15.06 -6.10
N ALA A 102 2.93 -14.95 -4.78
CA ALA A 102 3.13 -16.10 -3.91
C ALA A 102 1.92 -17.04 -3.91
N LEU A 103 0.72 -16.48 -3.76
CA LEU A 103 -0.54 -17.25 -3.79
C LEU A 103 -0.71 -18.00 -5.12
N SER A 104 -0.42 -17.37 -6.25
CA SER A 104 -0.53 -18.01 -7.57
C SER A 104 0.40 -19.23 -7.72
N ARG A 105 1.62 -19.16 -7.14
CA ARG A 105 2.59 -20.26 -7.17
C ARG A 105 2.16 -21.43 -6.27
N VAL A 106 1.48 -21.14 -5.16
CA VAL A 106 0.92 -22.15 -4.25
C VAL A 106 -0.29 -22.83 -4.90
N LEU A 107 -1.19 -22.06 -5.51
CA LEU A 107 -2.45 -22.59 -6.07
C LEU A 107 -2.29 -23.29 -7.42
N ASN A 108 -1.33 -22.87 -8.27
CA ASN A 108 -1.12 -23.50 -9.57
C ASN A 108 0.39 -23.56 -9.92
N PRO A 109 1.09 -24.64 -9.52
CA PRO A 109 2.53 -24.76 -9.72
C PRO A 109 2.96 -24.99 -11.17
N TYR A 110 2.03 -25.18 -12.13
CA TYR A 110 2.34 -25.63 -13.50
C TYR A 110 1.98 -24.65 -14.63
N THR A 111 1.31 -23.53 -14.36
CA THR A 111 0.88 -22.63 -15.44
C THR A 111 1.88 -21.52 -15.76
N ALA A 112 2.55 -21.66 -16.91
CA ALA A 112 3.17 -20.56 -17.63
C ALA A 112 2.20 -20.08 -18.74
N LEU A 113 1.51 -18.95 -18.51
CA LEU A 113 1.00 -18.12 -19.61
C LEU A 113 0.83 -16.67 -19.19
N SER A 114 1.82 -15.85 -19.48
CA SER A 114 2.02 -14.45 -19.05
C SER A 114 0.77 -13.56 -19.05
N ILE A 115 0.41 -13.03 -17.88
CA ILE A 115 -0.32 -11.76 -17.81
C ILE A 115 0.67 -10.61 -17.81
N THR A 116 0.62 -9.77 -18.83
CA THR A 116 1.19 -8.43 -18.81
C THR A 116 0.30 -7.53 -17.94
N PHE A 117 0.40 -7.68 -16.62
CA PHE A 117 -0.29 -6.78 -15.71
C PHE A 117 0.37 -5.41 -15.85
N SER A 118 -0.31 -4.49 -16.52
CA SER A 118 0.26 -3.18 -16.80
C SER A 118 0.38 -2.39 -15.51
N THR A 119 1.61 -2.25 -15.02
CA THR A 119 2.00 -1.39 -13.90
C THR A 119 1.45 0.02 -14.04
N SER A 120 1.27 0.48 -15.29
CA SER A 120 0.63 1.74 -15.61
C SER A 120 -0.77 1.85 -14.99
N ARG A 121 -1.54 0.77 -14.83
CA ARG A 121 -2.89 0.81 -14.23
C ARG A 121 -2.84 1.15 -12.74
N ILE A 122 -1.88 0.60 -11.98
CA ILE A 122 -1.71 0.93 -10.55
C ILE A 122 -1.28 2.39 -10.40
N ILE A 123 -0.30 2.81 -11.21
CA ILE A 123 0.23 4.17 -11.17
C ILE A 123 -0.86 5.16 -11.60
N VAL A 124 -1.58 4.88 -12.68
CA VAL A 124 -2.69 5.70 -13.16
C VAL A 124 -3.81 5.76 -12.13
N ALA A 125 -4.16 4.66 -11.45
CA ALA A 125 -5.18 4.68 -10.40
C ALA A 125 -4.76 5.54 -9.18
N SER A 126 -3.46 5.66 -8.91
CA SER A 126 -2.95 6.45 -7.79
C SER A 126 -3.15 7.96 -7.98
N ILE A 127 -3.12 8.44 -9.23
CA ILE A 127 -3.14 9.87 -9.55
C ILE A 127 -4.52 10.49 -9.22
N PRO A 128 -5.66 9.98 -9.74
CA PRO A 128 -6.98 10.49 -9.37
C PRO A 128 -7.25 10.38 -7.87
N LEU A 129 -6.85 9.27 -7.23
CA LEU A 129 -7.05 9.06 -5.80
C LEU A 129 -6.31 10.11 -4.97
N PHE A 130 -5.07 10.43 -5.34
CA PHE A 130 -4.31 11.50 -4.70
C PHE A 130 -5.01 12.86 -4.84
N PHE A 131 -5.46 13.21 -6.05
CA PHE A 131 -6.17 14.47 -6.28
C PHE A 131 -7.50 14.54 -5.52
N ILE A 132 -8.23 13.44 -5.39
CA ILE A 132 -9.43 13.36 -4.56
C ILE A 132 -9.07 13.65 -3.10
N ILE A 133 -8.07 12.96 -2.53
CA ILE A 133 -7.63 13.18 -1.15
C ILE A 133 -7.21 14.64 -0.94
N LYS A 134 -6.39 15.20 -1.84
CA LYS A 134 -5.96 16.60 -1.78
C LYS A 134 -7.10 17.60 -1.92
N LYS A 135 -8.09 17.34 -2.78
CA LYS A 135 -9.26 18.22 -2.99
C LYS A 135 -10.07 18.44 -1.72
N PHE A 136 -10.12 17.42 -0.87
CA PHE A 136 -10.86 17.42 0.39
C PHE A 136 -9.95 17.63 1.61
N GLU A 137 -8.62 17.67 1.43
CA GLU A 137 -7.68 18.00 2.49
C GLU A 137 -8.00 19.40 3.05
N ASN A 138 -8.07 19.50 4.37
CA ASN A 138 -8.50 20.67 5.14
C ASN A 138 -9.97 21.10 4.92
N LYS A 139 -10.81 20.25 4.32
CA LYS A 139 -12.27 20.44 4.27
C LYS A 139 -12.97 19.47 5.21
N SER A 140 -14.15 19.87 5.70
CA SER A 140 -15.02 18.99 6.47
C SER A 140 -15.66 17.96 5.53
N ALA A 141 -15.01 16.81 5.35
CA ALA A 141 -15.45 15.70 4.51
C ALA A 141 -15.52 14.40 5.33
N PRO A 142 -16.50 14.27 6.25
CA PRO A 142 -16.56 13.16 7.21
C PRO A 142 -16.76 11.80 6.52
N TRP A 143 -17.45 11.77 5.38
CA TRP A 143 -17.62 10.55 4.59
C TRP A 143 -16.28 10.03 4.06
N LEU A 144 -15.42 10.92 3.54
CA LEU A 144 -14.12 10.54 2.99
C LEU A 144 -13.16 10.12 4.11
N GLU A 145 -13.17 10.85 5.22
CA GLU A 145 -12.43 10.49 6.43
C GLU A 145 -12.84 9.09 6.93
N PHE A 146 -14.14 8.83 7.03
CA PHE A 146 -14.69 7.53 7.41
C PHE A 146 -14.28 6.43 6.44
N THR A 147 -14.40 6.65 5.12
CA THR A 147 -14.00 5.67 4.10
C THR A 147 -12.52 5.34 4.18
N LEU A 148 -11.64 6.35 4.32
CA LEU A 148 -10.20 6.13 4.42
C LEU A 148 -9.85 5.35 5.70
N ASN A 149 -10.44 5.71 6.84
CA ASN A 149 -10.24 4.97 8.08
C ASN A 149 -10.78 3.52 7.99
N PHE A 150 -11.93 3.32 7.32
CA PHE A 150 -12.49 1.99 7.08
C PHE A 150 -11.56 1.12 6.24
N ILE A 151 -11.00 1.65 5.14
CA ILE A 151 -10.01 0.95 4.31
C ILE A 151 -8.79 0.58 5.15
N VAL A 152 -8.25 1.51 5.93
CA VAL A 152 -7.10 1.26 6.81
C VAL A 152 -7.36 0.08 7.77
N ILE A 153 -8.52 0.09 8.45
CA ILE A 153 -8.89 -0.97 9.39
C ILE A 153 -9.10 -2.32 8.69
N LYS A 154 -9.79 -2.33 7.54
CA LYS A 154 -10.08 -3.57 6.82
C LYS A 154 -8.85 -4.17 6.13
N SER A 155 -7.94 -3.36 5.60
CA SER A 155 -6.67 -3.85 5.04
C SER A 155 -5.81 -4.54 6.10
N LEU A 156 -5.79 -4.04 7.34
CA LEU A 156 -5.11 -4.68 8.47
C LEU A 156 -5.74 -6.03 8.85
N LEU A 157 -7.07 -6.07 8.94
CA LEU A 157 -7.80 -7.30 9.26
C LEU A 157 -7.62 -8.36 8.16
N GLY A 158 -7.71 -7.95 6.90
CA GLY A 158 -7.55 -8.83 5.74
C GLY A 158 -6.15 -9.46 5.65
N LEU A 159 -5.10 -8.66 5.85
CA LEU A 159 -3.72 -9.17 5.91
C LEU A 159 -3.52 -10.18 7.07
N GLY A 160 -4.09 -9.89 8.25
CA GLY A 160 -4.04 -10.79 9.40
C GLY A 160 -4.71 -12.14 9.10
N LEU A 161 -5.92 -12.12 8.56
CA LEU A 161 -6.65 -13.34 8.20
C LEU A 161 -5.95 -14.15 7.09
N ALA A 162 -5.43 -13.49 6.06
CA ALA A 162 -4.70 -14.15 4.99
C ALA A 162 -3.42 -14.83 5.50
N SER A 163 -2.68 -14.18 6.41
CA SER A 163 -1.50 -14.78 7.03
C SER A 163 -1.83 -15.98 7.90
N ALA A 164 -2.94 -15.94 8.67
CA ALA A 164 -3.41 -17.06 9.47
C ALA A 164 -3.82 -18.26 8.59
N TYR A 165 -4.53 -18.02 7.49
CA TYR A 165 -4.92 -19.07 6.55
C TYR A 165 -3.71 -19.76 5.90
N LEU A 166 -2.70 -18.99 5.47
CA LEU A 166 -1.48 -19.55 4.89
C LEU A 166 -0.69 -20.39 5.92
N LEU A 167 -0.60 -19.93 7.17
CA LEU A 167 0.04 -20.69 8.26
C LEU A 167 -0.68 -22.02 8.52
N ILE A 168 -2.01 -22.01 8.58
CA ILE A 168 -2.83 -23.22 8.77
C ILE A 168 -2.66 -24.18 7.60
N SER A 169 -2.57 -23.67 6.37
CA SER A 169 -2.41 -24.50 5.17
C SER A 169 -1.01 -25.12 5.02
N LEU A 170 -0.05 -24.69 5.84
CA LEU A 170 1.33 -25.21 5.89
C LEU A 170 1.56 -26.19 7.04
N LEU A 171 0.58 -26.38 7.93
CA LEU A 171 0.57 -27.34 9.04
C LEU A 171 -0.17 -28.62 8.63
#